data_AF-A0A962MED9-F1
#
_entry.id   AF-A0A962MED9-F1
#
_cell.length_a   1.000
_cell.length_b   1.000
_cell.length_c   1.000
_cell.angle_alpha   90.00
_cell.angle_beta   90.00
_cell.angle_gamma   90.00
#
_symmetry.space_group_name_H-M   'P 1'
#
loop_
_entity.id
_entity.type
_entity.pdbx_description
1 polymer ?
#
loop_
_entity_poly.entity_id
_entity_poly.type
_entity_poly.pdbx_seq_one_letter_code
_entity_poly.pdbx_strand_id
1 'polypeptide(L)' 'ESADVKELALGKIEEVNRKIDELRALRATLETLADHCHGDSRPDCPILEEIAGGLSQ' A
#
# COMPACT_ATOMS: atom_id res chain seq x y z
N GLU A 1 26.41 5.14 25.78
CA GLU A 1 25.09 4.47 25.84
C GLU A 1 23.90 5.40 25.54
N SER A 2 24.03 6.33 24.60
CA SER A 2 22.91 7.16 24.09
C SER A 2 23.03 7.36 22.58
N ALA A 3 24.26 7.43 22.08
CA ALA A 3 24.56 7.34 20.65
C ALA A 3 24.03 6.04 20.04
N ASP A 4 24.23 4.89 20.70
CA ASP A 4 23.78 3.57 20.21
C ASP A 4 22.24 3.49 20.13
N VAL A 5 21.55 4.05 21.13
CA VAL A 5 20.08 4.14 21.16
C VAL A 5 19.57 5.07 20.06
N LYS A 6 20.27 6.19 19.81
CA LYS A 6 19.93 7.13 18.75
C LYS A 6 20.06 6.47 17.37
N GLU A 7 21.14 5.73 17.13
CA GLU A 7 21.36 5.00 15.87
C GLU A 7 20.27 3.94 15.63
N LEU A 8 19.92 3.16 16.66
CA LEU A 8 18.84 2.19 16.58
C LEU A 8 17.49 2.84 16.26
N ALA A 9 17.17 3.96 16.93
CA ALA A 9 15.94 4.69 16.69
C ALA A 9 15.86 5.24 15.25
N LEU A 10 16.97 5.77 14.72
CA LEU A 10 17.04 6.24 13.34
C LEU A 10 16.83 5.10 12.34
N GLY A 11 17.43 3.93 12.56
CA GLY A 11 17.20 2.76 11.73
C GLY A 11 15.72 2.32 11.71
N LYS A 12 15.03 2.38 12.85
CA LYS A 12 13.59 2.09 12.90
C LYS A 12 12.73 3.13 12.21
N ILE A 13 13.12 4.41 12.26
CA ILE A 13 12.43 5.46 11.49
C ILE A 13 12.54 5.17 9.99
N GLU A 14 13.71 4.75 9.50
CA GLU A 14 13.89 4.39 8.08
C GLU A 14 13.07 3.17 7.66
N GLU A 15 12.95 2.15 8.52
CA GLU A 15 12.06 1.00 8.28
C GLU A 15 10.59 1.44 8.20
N VAL A 16 10.14 2.31 9.12
CA VAL A 16 8.77 2.85 9.11
C VAL A 16 8.51 3.66 7.84
N ASN A 17 9.44 4.51 7.43
CA ASN A 17 9.31 5.31 6.21
C ASN A 17 9.17 4.42 4.97
N ARG A 18 10.00 3.37 4.85
CA ARG A 18 9.86 2.39 3.77
C ARG A 18 8.48 1.75 3.75
N LYS A 19 7.96 1.35 4.91
CA LYS A 19 6.62 0.75 4.97
C LYS A 19 5.51 1.73 4.61
N ILE A 20 5.65 3.00 5.00
CA ILE A 20 4.72 4.07 4.61
C ILE A 20 4.69 4.23 3.09
N ASP A 21 5.84 4.19 2.43
CA ASP A 21 5.91 4.36 0.98
C ASP A 21 5.28 3.18 0.23
N GLU A 22 5.50 1.94 0.70
CA GLU A 22 4.79 0.76 0.19
C GLU A 22 3.27 0.90 0.34
N LEU A 23 2.80 1.30 1.53
CA LEU A 23 1.38 1.46 1.81
C LEU A 23 0.77 2.61 1.02
N ARG A 24 1.53 3.68 0.75
CA ARG A 24 1.11 4.78 -0.13
C ARG A 24 0.94 4.32 -1.57
N ALA A 25 1.86 3.50 -2.07
CA ALA A 25 1.76 2.94 -3.42
C ALA A 25 0.51 2.05 -3.55
N LEU A 26 0.30 1.14 -2.58
CA LEU A 26 -0.89 0.30 -2.54
C LEU A 26 -2.17 1.14 -2.46
N ARG A 27 -2.18 2.20 -1.63
CA ARG A 27 -3.33 3.10 -1.54
C ARG A 27 -3.61 3.77 -2.88
N ALA A 28 -2.60 4.25 -3.60
CA ALA A 28 -2.79 4.88 -4.91
C ALA A 28 -3.39 3.91 -5.94
N THR A 29 -2.98 2.63 -5.92
CA THR A 29 -3.61 1.58 -6.73
C THR A 29 -5.08 1.41 -6.33
N LEU A 30 -5.38 1.28 -5.04
CA LEU A 30 -6.75 1.13 -4.56
C LEU A 30 -7.62 2.36 -4.85
N GLU A 31 -7.08 3.57 -4.77
CA GLU A 31 -7.76 4.83 -5.15
C GLU A 31 -8.11 4.80 -6.64
N THR A 32 -7.14 4.46 -7.50
CA THR A 32 -7.38 4.32 -8.94
C THR A 32 -8.46 3.30 -9.23
N LEU A 33 -8.38 2.13 -8.60
CA LEU A 33 -9.38 1.07 -8.73
C LEU A 33 -10.77 1.56 -8.29
N ALA A 34 -10.85 2.20 -7.13
CA ALA A 34 -12.10 2.76 -6.59
C ALA A 34 -12.73 3.80 -7.52
N ASP A 35 -11.95 4.70 -8.10
CA ASP A 35 -12.44 5.72 -9.05
C ASP A 35 -13.00 5.11 -10.34
N HIS A 36 -12.47 3.97 -10.78
CA HIS A 36 -12.98 3.24 -11.95
C HIS A 36 -14.20 2.37 -11.63
N CYS A 37 -14.50 2.14 -10.34
CA CYS A 37 -15.69 1.43 -9.92
C CYS A 37 -16.87 2.39 -9.78
N HIS A 38 -17.84 2.25 -10.68
CA HIS A 38 -19.06 3.05 -10.66
C HIS A 38 -20.03 2.69 -9.52
N GLY A 39 -19.71 1.67 -8.70
CA GLY A 39 -20.53 1.25 -7.56
C GLY A 39 -21.91 0.69 -7.96
N ASP A 40 -22.15 0.46 -9.25
CA ASP A 40 -23.33 -0.21 -9.74
C ASP A 40 -23.08 -1.72 -9.87
N SER A 41 -24.17 -2.50 -9.83
CA SER A 41 -24.15 -3.97 -9.89
C SER A 41 -23.77 -4.48 -11.29
N ARG A 42 -22.66 -4.01 -11.85
CA ARG A 42 -22.14 -4.47 -13.13
C ARG A 42 -21.10 -5.58 -12.91
N PRO A 43 -21.19 -6.68 -13.67
CA PRO A 43 -20.29 -7.82 -13.54
C PRO A 43 -18.86 -7.54 -14.02
N ASP A 44 -18.61 -6.45 -14.76
CA ASP A 44 -17.30 -6.06 -15.26
C ASP A 44 -16.66 -4.98 -14.37
N CYS A 45 -16.41 -5.30 -13.09
CA CYS A 45 -15.70 -4.38 -12.19
C CYS A 45 -14.19 -4.66 -12.26
N PRO A 46 -13.38 -3.77 -12.87
CA PRO A 46 -11.94 -4.00 -13.05
C PRO A 46 -11.17 -4.15 -11.73
N ILE A 47 -11.72 -3.64 -10.61
CA ILE A 47 -11.20 -3.88 -9.26
C ILE A 47 -11.08 -5.38 -8.94
N LEU A 48 -12.11 -6.15 -9.29
CA LEU A 48 -12.16 -7.58 -8.96
C LEU A 48 -11.15 -8.37 -9.81
N GLU A 49 -10.92 -7.98 -11.06
CA GLU A 49 -9.92 -8.62 -11.92
C GLU A 49 -8.49 -8.33 -11.43
N GLU A 50 -8.20 -7.09 -11.02
CA GLU A 50 -6.85 -6.69 -10.61
C GLU A 50 -6.49 -7.19 -9.20
N ILE A 51 -7.43 -7.17 -8.24
CA ILE A 51 -7.21 -7.71 -6.88
C ILE A 51 -7.10 -9.24 -6.90
N ALA A 52 -7.91 -9.93 -7.71
CA ALA A 52 -7.83 -11.39 -7.84
C ALA A 52 -6.52 -11.85 -8.51
N GLY A 53 -5.95 -11.05 -9.42
CA GLY A 53 -4.68 -11.34 -10.08
C GLY A 53 -3.44 -10.94 -9.27
N GLY A 54 -3.50 -9.85 -8.49
CA GLY A 54 -2.32 -9.18 -7.93
C GLY A 54 -1.86 -9.61 -6.53
N LEU A 55 -2.71 -10.26 -5.73
CA LEU A 55 -2.37 -10.70 -4.36
C LEU A 55 -1.94 -12.18 -4.27
N SER A 56 -1.72 -12.83 -5.41
CA SER A 56 -1.32 -14.25 -5.48
C SER A 56 0.20 -14.49 -5.48
N GLN A 57 1.01 -13.54 -5.00
CA GLN A 57 2.46 -13.72 -4.80
C GLN A 57 2.88 -13.37 -3.37
#